data_AF-A0AAW6SS96-F1
#
_entry.id   AF-A0AAW6SS96-F1
#
_cell.length_a   1.000
_cell.length_b   1.000
_cell.length_c   1.000
_cell.angle_alpha   90.00
_cell.angle_beta   90.00
_cell.angle_gamma   90.00
#
_symmetry.space_group_name_H-M   'P 1'
#
loop_
_entity.id
_entity.type
_entity.pdbx_description
1 polymer ?
#
loop_
_entity_poly.entity_id
_entity_poly.type
_entity_poly.pdbx_seq_one_letter_code
_entity_poly.pdbx_strand_id
1 'polypeptide(L)'
;MSESVEVKVPVSQSLVQEIKENIEHFDYKMRKSFDEETDLKERIELLELALSKTSEETVKFLIREMIEEAKLKCQEHAKCAQSAKNNKEYYQEMLKALDEALKIHKQ
;
A
#
# COMPACT_ATOMS: atom_id res chain seq x y z
N MET A 1 7.35 48.35 7.80
CA MET A 1 8.43 47.44 8.20
C MET A 1 7.89 46.04 7.97
N SER A 2 8.31 45.39 6.89
CA SER A 2 7.86 44.04 6.56
C SER A 2 8.85 43.07 7.20
N GLU A 3 8.45 42.43 8.30
CA GLU A 3 9.20 41.32 8.87
C GLU A 3 9.14 40.16 7.87
N SER A 4 10.23 39.96 7.14
CA SER A 4 10.52 38.72 6.46
C SER A 4 10.68 37.65 7.53
N VAL A 5 9.65 36.83 7.72
CA VAL A 5 9.70 35.62 8.55
C VAL A 5 10.73 34.71 7.90
N GLU A 6 11.95 34.72 8.44
CA GLU A 6 12.96 33.70 8.14
C GLU A 6 12.36 32.36 8.57
N VAL A 7 11.79 31.63 7.62
CA VAL A 7 11.40 30.24 7.81
C VAL A 7 12.68 29.49 8.15
N LYS A 8 12.89 29.25 9.44
CA LYS A 8 14.08 28.56 9.94
C LYS A 8 14.19 27.22 9.21
N VAL A 9 15.27 27.09 8.43
CA VAL A 9 15.72 25.94 7.63
C VAL A 9 15.57 24.54 8.30
N PRO A 10 15.60 24.36 9.64
CA PRO A 10 15.38 23.05 10.25
C PRO A 10 13.99 22.45 9.99
N VAL A 11 12.95 23.28 9.87
CA VAL A 11 11.55 22.81 9.73
C VAL A 11 11.28 22.26 8.32
N SER A 12 11.96 22.78 7.30
CA SER A 12 11.83 22.27 5.93
C SER A 12 12.55 20.93 5.74
N GLN A 13 13.70 20.71 6.39
CA GLN A 13 14.41 19.43 6.33
C GLN A 13 13.69 18.30 7.05
N SER A 14 13.10 18.56 8.22
CA SER A 14 12.33 17.56 8.95
C SER A 14 11.09 17.11 8.17
N LEU A 15 10.39 18.07 7.53
CA LEU A 15 9.22 17.77 6.70
C LEU A 15 9.59 16.96 5.44
N VAL A 16 10.70 17.30 4.77
CA VAL A 16 11.22 16.50 3.64
C VAL A 16 11.47 15.05 4.06
N GLN A 17 12.09 14.87 5.23
CA GLN A 17 12.43 13.54 5.74
C GLN A 17 11.16 12.74 6.08
N GLU A 18 10.19 13.36 6.74
CA GLU A 18 8.90 12.73 7.05
C GLU A 18 8.14 12.31 5.78
N ILE A 19 8.15 13.14 4.73
CA ILE A 19 7.53 12.79 3.44
C ILE A 19 8.24 11.59 2.80
N LYS A 20 9.58 11.54 2.84
CA LYS A 20 10.34 10.39 2.32
C LYS A 20 10.04 9.11 3.08
N GLU A 21 9.98 9.16 4.40
CA GLU A 21 9.62 8.02 5.25
C GLU A 21 8.20 7.53 4.95
N ASN A 22 7.25 8.45 4.71
CA ASN A 22 5.90 8.08 4.29
C ASN A 22 5.90 7.39 2.91
N ILE A 23 6.67 7.88 1.93
CA ILE A 23 6.80 7.23 0.61
C ILE A 23 7.31 5.80 0.77
N GLU A 24 8.37 5.59 1.56
CA GLU A 24 8.94 4.26 1.82
C GLU A 24 7.94 3.35 2.53
N HIS A 25 7.21 3.87 3.52
CA HIS A 25 6.17 3.13 4.24
C HIS A 25 5.03 2.67 3.33
N PHE A 26 4.51 3.55 2.48
CA PHE A 26 3.45 3.18 1.54
C PHE A 26 3.93 2.24 0.45
N ASP A 27 5.17 2.38 0.00
CA ASP A 27 5.79 1.44 -0.92
C ASP A 27 5.96 0.03 -0.31
N TYR A 28 6.38 -0.05 0.95
CA TYR A 28 6.43 -1.30 1.70
C TYR A 28 5.04 -1.92 1.86
N LYS A 29 4.04 -1.13 2.31
CA LYS A 29 2.66 -1.59 2.46
C LYS A 29 2.07 -2.14 1.16
N MET A 30 2.34 -1.46 0.04
CA MET A 30 1.91 -1.90 -1.28
C MET A 30 2.52 -3.25 -1.64
N ARG A 31 3.86 -3.39 -1.53
CA ARG A 31 4.56 -4.65 -1.81
C ARG A 31 4.08 -5.80 -0.93
N LYS A 32 3.99 -5.56 0.38
CA LYS A 32 3.48 -6.55 1.33
C LYS A 32 2.06 -7.01 0.98
N SER A 33 1.19 -6.09 0.58
CA SER A 33 -0.18 -6.45 0.19
C SER A 33 -0.21 -7.30 -1.09
N PHE A 34 0.68 -7.03 -2.06
CA PHE A 34 0.79 -7.86 -3.27
C PHE A 34 1.35 -9.26 -2.97
N ASP A 35 2.32 -9.36 -2.07
CA ASP A 35 2.87 -10.65 -1.63
C ASP A 35 1.77 -11.49 -0.96
N GLU A 36 1.01 -10.89 -0.02
CA GLU A 36 -0.13 -11.54 0.65
C GLU A 36 -1.25 -11.93 -0.33
N GLU A 37 -1.56 -11.09 -1.32
CA GLU A 37 -2.54 -11.42 -2.37
C GLU A 37 -2.08 -12.61 -3.23
N THR A 38 -0.79 -12.70 -3.54
CA THR A 38 -0.21 -13.77 -4.34
C THR A 38 -0.28 -15.11 -3.60
N ASP A 39 0.13 -15.13 -2.33
CA ASP A 39 0.08 -16.30 -1.46
C ASP A 39 -1.36 -16.84 -1.32
N LEU A 40 -2.35 -15.94 -1.23
CA LEU A 40 -3.76 -16.30 -1.19
C LEU A 40 -4.26 -16.89 -2.51
N LYS A 41 -3.81 -16.37 -3.67
CA LYS A 41 -4.18 -16.93 -4.98
C LYS A 41 -3.66 -18.36 -5.14
N GLU A 42 -2.41 -18.61 -4.80
CA GLU A 42 -1.84 -19.96 -4.81
C GLU A 42 -2.62 -20.90 -3.88
N ARG A 43 -3.01 -20.42 -2.70
CA ARG A 43 -3.85 -21.19 -1.78
C ARG A 43 -5.24 -21.48 -2.34
N ILE A 44 -5.86 -20.54 -3.05
CA ILE A 44 -7.15 -20.75 -3.73
C ILE A 44 -7.01 -21.85 -4.78
N GLU A 45 -5.96 -21.83 -5.60
CA GLU A 45 -5.71 -22.87 -6.62
C GLU A 45 -5.56 -24.27 -5.97
N LEU A 46 -4.83 -24.36 -4.85
CA LEU A 46 -4.68 -25.60 -4.10
C LEU A 46 -6.01 -26.09 -3.52
N LEU A 47 -6.85 -25.18 -3.00
CA LEU A 47 -8.17 -25.51 -2.47
C LEU A 47 -9.13 -25.95 -3.58
N GLU A 48 -9.09 -25.31 -4.76
CA GLU A 48 -9.88 -25.70 -5.93
C GLU A 48 -9.46 -27.10 -6.43
N LEU A 49 -8.15 -27.39 -6.44
CA LEU A 49 -7.65 -28.73 -6.74
C LEU A 49 -8.14 -29.75 -5.70
N ALA A 50 -8.10 -29.43 -4.40
CA ALA A 50 -8.61 -30.29 -3.35
C ALA A 50 -10.12 -30.53 -3.50
N LEU A 51 -10.89 -29.49 -3.83
CA LEU A 51 -12.32 -29.56 -4.07
C LEU A 51 -12.65 -30.54 -5.20
N SER A 52 -11.89 -30.50 -6.30
CA SER A 52 -12.08 -31.38 -7.46
C SER A 52 -11.86 -32.87 -7.15
N LYS A 53 -11.07 -33.18 -6.11
CA LYS A 53 -10.71 -34.56 -5.71
C LYS A 53 -11.52 -35.06 -4.51
N THR A 54 -12.30 -34.20 -3.89
CA THR A 54 -13.08 -34.54 -2.69
C THR A 54 -14.42 -35.12 -3.10
N SER A 55 -14.81 -36.28 -2.54
CA SER A 55 -16.12 -36.90 -2.79
C SER A 55 -17.16 -36.59 -1.71
N GLU A 56 -16.71 -36.28 -0.49
CA GLU A 56 -17.59 -36.01 0.66
C GLU A 56 -18.18 -34.60 0.61
N GLU A 57 -19.51 -34.48 0.57
CA GLU A 57 -20.19 -33.19 0.39
C GLU A 57 -19.95 -32.20 1.53
N THR A 58 -19.87 -32.68 2.78
CA THR A 58 -19.55 -31.83 3.93
C THR A 58 -18.15 -31.22 3.80
N VAL A 59 -17.18 -32.01 3.33
CA VAL A 59 -15.81 -31.52 3.09
C VAL A 59 -15.78 -30.54 1.91
N LYS A 60 -16.52 -30.82 0.82
CA LYS A 60 -16.66 -29.87 -0.29
C LYS A 60 -17.23 -28.54 0.15
N PHE A 61 -18.26 -28.55 1.00
CA PHE A 61 -18.85 -27.34 1.56
C PHE A 61 -17.80 -26.52 2.32
N LEU A 62 -17.05 -27.15 3.23
CA LEU A 62 -15.98 -26.48 3.97
C LEU A 62 -14.89 -25.90 3.05
N ILE A 63 -14.46 -26.65 2.03
CA ILE A 63 -13.46 -26.17 1.07
C ILE A 63 -14.00 -24.94 0.29
N ARG A 64 -15.27 -24.93 -0.10
CA ARG A 64 -15.89 -23.78 -0.76
C ARG A 64 -15.91 -22.54 0.13
N GLU A 65 -16.27 -22.69 1.41
CA GLU A 65 -16.22 -21.58 2.37
C GLU A 65 -14.81 -21.02 2.53
N MET A 66 -13.79 -21.89 2.60
CA MET A 66 -12.38 -21.48 2.67
C MET A 66 -11.92 -20.74 1.40
N ILE A 67 -12.39 -21.16 0.22
CA ILE A 67 -12.12 -20.48 -1.05
C ILE A 67 -12.76 -19.09 -1.05
N GLU A 68 -14.01 -18.96 -0.64
CA GLU A 68 -14.71 -17.68 -0.60
C GLU A 68 -14.06 -16.73 0.43
N GLU A 69 -13.67 -17.23 1.60
CA GLU A 69 -12.91 -16.44 2.59
C GLU A 69 -11.57 -15.95 2.00
N ALA A 70 -10.83 -16.81 1.30
CA ALA A 70 -9.56 -16.44 0.67
C ALA A 70 -9.77 -15.40 -0.45
N LYS A 71 -10.82 -15.53 -1.27
CA LYS A 71 -11.17 -14.55 -2.30
C LYS A 71 -11.52 -13.19 -1.72
N LEU A 72 -12.26 -13.16 -0.61
CA LEU A 72 -12.57 -11.91 0.10
C LEU A 72 -11.28 -11.22 0.57
N LYS A 73 -10.35 -11.98 1.17
CA LYS A 73 -9.04 -11.45 1.57
C LYS A 73 -8.22 -10.95 0.40
N CYS A 74 -8.21 -11.64 -0.75
CA CYS A 74 -7.56 -11.13 -1.97
C CYS A 74 -8.10 -9.75 -2.35
N GLN A 75 -9.41 -9.55 -2.31
CA GLN A 75 -10.02 -8.24 -2.60
C GLN A 75 -9.61 -7.17 -1.59
N GLU A 76 -9.49 -7.53 -0.31
CA GLU A 76 -9.01 -6.61 0.74
C GLU A 76 -7.55 -6.21 0.52
N HIS A 77 -6.65 -7.16 0.25
CA HIS A 77 -5.25 -6.86 -0.05
C HIS A 77 -5.10 -6.05 -1.34
N ALA A 78 -5.87 -6.33 -2.39
CA ALA A 78 -5.88 -5.53 -3.60
C ALA A 78 -6.32 -4.07 -3.34
N LYS A 79 -7.36 -3.87 -2.52
CA LYS A 79 -7.80 -2.52 -2.09
C LYS A 79 -6.71 -1.82 -1.26
N CYS A 80 -6.06 -2.55 -0.36
CA CYS A 80 -4.96 -2.04 0.45
C CYS A 80 -3.77 -1.60 -0.43
N ALA A 81 -3.35 -2.44 -1.38
CA ALA A 81 -2.28 -2.14 -2.33
C ALA A 81 -2.61 -0.89 -3.15
N GLN A 82 -3.84 -0.78 -3.65
CA GLN A 82 -4.30 0.39 -4.40
C GLN A 82 -4.31 1.66 -3.54
N SER A 83 -4.78 1.57 -2.29
CA SER A 83 -4.77 2.70 -1.36
C SER A 83 -3.34 3.13 -1.03
N ALA A 84 -2.44 2.18 -0.78
CA ALA A 84 -1.03 2.46 -0.52
C ALA A 84 -0.35 3.11 -1.74
N LYS A 85 -0.64 2.62 -2.95
CA LYS A 85 -0.16 3.24 -4.21
C LYS A 85 -0.61 4.70 -4.32
N ASN A 86 -1.90 4.98 -4.14
CA ASN A 86 -2.44 6.34 -4.22
C ASN A 86 -1.77 7.28 -3.20
N ASN A 87 -1.56 6.81 -1.96
CA ASN A 87 -0.87 7.59 -0.94
C ASN A 87 0.60 7.83 -1.29
N LYS A 88 1.30 6.81 -1.79
CA LYS A 88 2.68 6.95 -2.27
C LYS A 88 2.77 8.03 -3.35
N GLU A 89 1.89 7.98 -4.36
CA GLU A 89 1.83 8.96 -5.44
C GLU A 89 1.54 10.38 -4.90
N TYR A 90 0.61 10.51 -3.95
CA TYR A 90 0.32 11.77 -3.28
C TYR A 90 1.57 12.36 -2.60
N TYR A 91 2.28 11.58 -1.78
CA TYR A 91 3.48 12.07 -1.11
C TYR A 91 4.64 12.36 -2.08
N GLN A 92 4.73 11.63 -3.20
CA GLN A 92 5.70 11.93 -4.26
C GLN A 92 5.41 13.29 -4.92
N GLU A 93 4.14 13.62 -5.19
CA GLU A 93 3.76 14.94 -5.71
C GLU A 93 3.98 16.04 -4.67
N MET A 94 3.69 15.79 -3.39
CA MET A 94 4.02 16.73 -2.31
C MET A 94 5.52 17.02 -2.23
N LEU A 95 6.37 15.98 -2.34
CA LEU A 95 7.82 16.15 -2.30
C LEU A 95 8.31 17.03 -3.45
N LYS A 96 7.78 16.82 -4.66
CA LYS A 96 8.10 17.66 -5.83
C LYS A 96 7.71 19.13 -5.59
N ALA A 97 6.49 19.37 -5.12
CA ALA A 97 6.01 20.73 -4.84
C ALA A 97 6.86 21.43 -3.76
N LEU A 98 7.27 20.69 -2.72
CA LEU A 98 8.12 21.20 -1.66
C LEU A 98 9.53 21.54 -2.19
N ASP A 99 10.11 20.66 -3.02
CA ASP A 99 11.41 20.89 -3.65
C ASP A 99 11.40 22.11 -4.57
N GLU A 100 10.30 22.36 -5.29
CA GLU A 100 10.11 23.55 -6.11
C GLU A 100 10.02 24.83 -5.25
N ALA A 101 9.21 24.82 -4.19
CA ALA A 101 9.06 25.95 -3.29
C ALA A 101 10.39 26.32 -2.59
N LEU A 102 11.17 25.32 -2.17
CA LEU A 102 12.48 25.53 -1.53
C LEU A 102 13.55 26.04 -2.49
N LYS A 103 13.43 25.77 -3.80
CA LYS A 103 14.32 26.35 -4.83
C LYS A 103 14.04 27.83 -5.04
N ILE A 104 12.77 28.25 -5.03
CA ILE A 104 12.36 29.65 -5.23
C ILE A 104 12.88 30.56 -4.11
N HIS A 105 12.95 30.07 -2.87
CA HIS A 105 13.47 30.85 -1.74
C HIS A 105 15.00 30.98 -1.65
N LYS A 106 15.76 30.34 -2.56
CA LYS A 106 17.23 30.46 -2.64
C LYS A 106 17.71 31.47 -3.68
N GLN A 107 16.81 32.13 -4.40
CA GLN A 107 17.09 33.21 -5.38
C GLN A 107 16.74 34.56 -4.78
#